data_AF-A0A7V6X169-F1
#
_entry.id   AF-A0A7V6X169-F1
#
_cell.length_a   1.000
_cell.length_b   1.000
_cell.length_c   1.000
_cell.angle_alpha   90.00
_cell.angle_beta   90.00
_cell.angle_gamma   90.00
#
_symmetry.space_group_name_H-M   'P 1'
#
loop_
_entity.id
_entity.type
_entity.pdbx_description
1 polymer ?
#
loop_
_entity_poly.entity_id
_entity_poly.type
_entity_poly.pdbx_seq_one_letter_code
_entity_poly.pdbx_strand_id
1 'polypeptide(L)'
;MKPRKGMAVLIILTLLVTIMSPAAFAGKADVVSLGADLSKAQQDEMLREFGVSPGDVNIIEVTIQDVTEHLRGIATRDQIGTHAISSAYVKLLPEGEGLQVDARNVTLVTEEMYANALVTAGVED
;
A
#
# COMPACT_ATOMS: atom_id res chain seq x y z
N MET A 1 22.85 -29.52 -45.46
CA MET A 1 21.41 -29.52 -45.79
C MET A 1 20.91 -28.08 -45.68
N LYS A 2 20.46 -27.44 -46.77
CA LYS A 2 19.91 -26.07 -46.73
C LYS A 2 18.51 -26.12 -46.09
N PRO A 3 18.22 -25.34 -45.02
CA PRO A 3 16.89 -25.34 -44.44
C PRO A 3 15.87 -24.88 -45.49
N ARG A 4 14.78 -25.66 -45.65
CA ARG A 4 13.67 -25.30 -46.54
C ARG A 4 13.12 -23.96 -46.09
N LYS A 5 12.92 -23.01 -47.00
CA LYS A 5 12.55 -21.61 -46.70
C LYS A 5 11.36 -21.47 -45.72
N GLY A 6 10.41 -22.41 -45.75
CA GLY A 6 9.30 -22.46 -44.78
C GLY A 6 9.69 -22.80 -43.33
N MET A 7 10.74 -23.60 -43.13
CA MET A 7 11.28 -23.94 -41.81
C MET A 7 11.94 -22.71 -41.16
N ALA A 8 12.63 -21.89 -41.95
CA ALA A 8 13.27 -20.67 -41.46
C ALA A 8 12.25 -19.62 -41.01
N VAL A 9 11.12 -19.48 -41.72
CA VAL A 9 10.04 -18.55 -41.35
C VAL A 9 9.34 -18.98 -40.05
N LEU A 10 9.13 -20.28 -39.85
CA LEU A 10 8.50 -20.80 -38.64
C LEU A 10 9.37 -20.58 -37.39
N ILE A 11 10.69 -20.71 -37.54
CA ILE A 11 11.67 -20.46 -36.47
C ILE A 11 11.74 -18.96 -36.12
N ILE A 12 11.68 -18.07 -37.12
CA ILE A 12 11.68 -16.62 -36.87
C ILE A 12 10.38 -16.18 -36.18
N LEU A 13 9.23 -16.75 -36.55
CA LEU A 13 7.95 -16.41 -35.94
C LEU A 13 7.86 -16.89 -34.49
N THR A 14 8.39 -18.06 -34.18
CA THR A 14 8.44 -18.58 -32.80
C THR A 14 9.40 -17.78 -31.92
N LEU A 15 10.51 -17.28 -32.49
CA LEU A 15 11.44 -16.39 -31.78
C LEU A 15 10.85 -15.01 -31.45
N LEU A 16 9.88 -14.53 -32.24
CA LEU A 16 9.21 -13.24 -32.03
C LEU A 16 8.19 -13.28 -30.89
N VAL A 17 7.54 -14.43 -30.65
CA VAL A 17 6.57 -14.60 -29.56
C VAL A 17 7.27 -14.65 -28.19
N THR A 18 8.53 -15.12 -28.12
CA THR A 18 9.27 -15.17 -26.85
C THR A 18 9.78 -13.81 -26.36
N ILE A 19 9.69 -12.75 -27.18
CA ILE A 19 10.12 -11.39 -26.80
C ILE A 19 8.97 -10.60 -26.15
N MET A 20 7.72 -11.04 -26.31
CA MET A 20 6.60 -10.51 -25.55
C MET A 20 6.68 -11.04 -24.11
N SER A 21 7.34 -10.26 -23.26
CA SER A 21 7.28 -10.47 -21.81
C SER A 21 5.82 -10.39 -21.36
N PRO A 22 5.34 -11.29 -20.48
CA PRO A 22 4.01 -11.14 -19.90
C PRO A 22 3.99 -9.80 -19.14
N ALA A 23 3.05 -8.92 -19.48
CA ALA A 23 2.74 -7.78 -18.64
C ALA A 23 2.21 -8.34 -17.31
N ALA A 24 3.06 -8.32 -16.28
CA ALA A 24 2.63 -8.61 -14.94
C ALA A 24 1.66 -7.50 -14.53
N PHE A 25 0.37 -7.85 -14.40
CA PHE A 25 -0.56 -7.00 -13.67
C PHE A 25 -0.10 -7.03 -12.22
N ALA A 26 0.62 -5.99 -11.81
CA ALA A 26 0.87 -5.74 -10.40
C ALA A 26 -0.51 -5.63 -9.72
N GLY A 27 -0.82 -6.57 -8.83
CA GLY A 27 -1.94 -6.40 -7.91
C GLY A 27 -1.76 -5.11 -7.14
N LYS A 28 -2.85 -4.51 -6.66
CA LYS A 28 -2.79 -3.25 -5.90
C LYS A 28 -1.81 -3.41 -4.72
N ALA A 29 -0.59 -2.92 -4.87
CA ALA A 29 0.47 -3.03 -3.87
C ALA A 29 0.23 -2.06 -2.71
N ASP A 30 -0.43 -0.96 -3.04
CA ASP A 30 -0.73 0.14 -2.16
C ASP A 30 -1.98 -0.13 -1.32
N VAL A 31 -1.91 0.22 -0.04
CA VAL A 31 -2.99 0.00 0.93
C VAL A 31 -3.35 1.30 1.60
N VAL A 32 -4.65 1.59 1.67
CA VAL A 32 -5.20 2.67 2.50
C VAL A 32 -6.06 2.05 3.59
N SER A 33 -5.77 2.37 4.85
CA SER A 33 -6.69 2.12 5.96
C SER A 33 -7.56 3.33 6.20
N LEU A 34 -8.87 3.10 6.31
CA LEU A 34 -9.85 4.12 6.67
C LEU A 34 -10.52 3.73 7.98
N GLY A 35 -10.65 4.70 8.88
CA GLY A 35 -11.42 4.52 10.11
C GLY A 35 -12.90 4.27 9.82
N ALA A 36 -13.49 3.26 10.46
CA ALA A 36 -14.89 2.86 10.27
C ALA A 36 -15.90 3.94 10.69
N ASP A 37 -15.52 4.87 11.57
CA ASP A 37 -16.37 5.97 12.02
C ASP A 37 -16.31 7.20 11.10
N LEU A 38 -15.55 7.14 10.00
CA LEU A 38 -15.54 8.19 8.99
C LEU A 38 -16.83 8.16 8.15
N SER A 39 -17.46 9.31 8.00
CA SER A 39 -18.52 9.49 7.00
C SER A 39 -17.96 9.33 5.59
N LYS A 40 -18.84 9.02 4.63
CA LYS A 40 -18.42 8.87 3.23
C LYS A 40 -17.69 10.10 2.67
N ALA A 41 -18.13 11.30 3.04
CA ALA A 41 -17.48 12.54 2.63
C ALA A 41 -16.06 12.67 3.20
N GLN A 42 -15.84 12.25 4.45
CA GLN A 42 -14.52 12.24 5.08
C GLN A 42 -13.62 11.16 4.49
N GLN A 43 -14.15 9.98 4.18
CA GLN A 43 -13.39 8.95 3.47
C GLN A 43 -12.88 9.47 2.12
N ASP A 44 -13.75 10.15 1.36
CA ASP A 44 -13.39 10.74 0.07
C ASP A 44 -12.43 11.93 0.23
N GLU A 45 -12.43 12.63 1.37
CA GLU A 45 -11.42 13.62 1.74
C GLU A 45 -10.07 12.99 2.01
N MET A 46 -10.00 11.93 2.82
CA MET A 46 -8.75 11.22 3.10
C MET A 46 -8.10 10.68 1.83
N LEU A 47 -8.87 10.06 0.93
CA LEU A 47 -8.35 9.56 -0.34
C LEU A 47 -7.80 10.69 -1.23
N ARG A 48 -8.44 11.87 -1.21
CA ARG A 48 -7.92 13.05 -1.90
C ARG A 48 -6.64 13.58 -1.27
N GLU A 49 -6.54 13.59 0.06
CA GLU A 49 -5.31 13.99 0.74
C GLU A 49 -4.14 13.05 0.43
N PHE A 50 -4.41 11.75 0.33
CA PHE A 50 -3.44 10.73 -0.09
C PHE A 50 -3.15 10.75 -1.61
N GLY A 51 -3.95 11.49 -2.40
CA GLY A 51 -3.77 11.62 -3.84
C GLY A 51 -4.08 10.34 -4.62
N VAL A 52 -4.95 9.47 -4.10
CA VAL A 52 -5.27 8.17 -4.70
C VAL A 52 -6.76 8.01 -4.99
N SER A 53 -7.10 7.21 -6.00
CA SER A 53 -8.48 6.82 -6.26
C SER A 53 -8.80 5.47 -5.59
N PRO A 54 -10.06 5.19 -5.22
CA PRO A 54 -10.45 3.87 -4.68
C PRO A 54 -10.10 2.69 -5.60
N GLY A 55 -10.02 2.95 -6.92
CA GLY A 55 -9.61 1.97 -7.92
C GLY A 55 -8.14 1.59 -7.87
N ASP A 56 -7.28 2.46 -7.32
CA ASP A 56 -5.81 2.33 -7.42
C ASP A 56 -5.22 1.55 -6.23
N VAL A 57 -5.90 1.62 -5.08
CA VAL A 57 -5.41 1.07 -3.80
C VAL A 57 -6.33 -0.01 -3.24
N ASN A 58 -5.78 -0.86 -2.38
CA ASN A 58 -6.58 -1.74 -1.54
C ASN A 58 -7.05 -0.96 -0.32
N ILE A 59 -8.37 -0.83 -0.14
CA ILE A 59 -8.93 -0.11 1.01
C ILE A 59 -9.31 -1.14 2.07
N ILE A 60 -8.80 -0.94 3.28
CA ILE A 60 -9.21 -1.69 4.47
C ILE A 60 -9.91 -0.75 5.45
N GLU A 61 -10.93 -1.26 6.12
CA GLU A 61 -11.63 -0.53 7.17
C GLU A 61 -11.07 -0.93 8.54
N VAL A 62 -10.87 0.05 9.42
CA VAL A 62 -10.36 -0.16 10.79
C VAL A 62 -11.43 0.28 11.77
N THR A 63 -11.92 -0.67 12.56
CA THR A 63 -12.98 -0.44 13.56
C THR A 63 -12.39 -0.05 14.91
N ILE A 64 -13.21 0.52 15.80
CA ILE A 64 -12.79 0.82 17.17
C ILE A 64 -12.42 -0.46 17.95
N GLN A 65 -13.01 -1.60 17.58
CA GLN A 65 -12.66 -2.91 18.13
C GLN A 65 -11.24 -3.31 17.73
N ASP A 66 -10.87 -3.14 16.46
CA ASP A 66 -9.51 -3.43 15.98
C ASP A 66 -8.47 -2.59 16.72
N VAL A 67 -8.73 -1.28 16.86
CA VAL A 67 -7.84 -0.37 17.60
C VAL A 67 -7.72 -0.79 19.07
N THR A 68 -8.84 -1.11 19.72
CA THR A 68 -8.87 -1.53 21.13
C THR A 68 -8.11 -2.83 21.34
N GLU A 69 -8.21 -3.77 20.40
CA GLU A 69 -7.51 -5.05 20.47
C GLU A 69 -6.00 -4.86 20.31
N HIS A 70 -5.56 -4.12 19.28
CA HIS A 70 -4.14 -3.95 18.98
C HIS A 70 -3.42 -3.03 19.95
N LEU A 71 -4.11 -2.08 20.59
CA LEU A 71 -3.53 -1.16 21.57
C LEU A 71 -3.76 -1.58 23.02
N ARG A 72 -4.35 -2.76 23.25
CA ARG A 72 -4.62 -3.27 24.59
C ARG A 72 -3.32 -3.42 25.39
N GLY A 73 -3.25 -2.75 26.54
CA GLY A 73 -2.09 -2.80 27.42
C GLY A 73 -0.92 -1.92 26.96
N ILE A 74 -1.06 -1.22 25.83
CA ILE A 74 -0.09 -0.24 25.31
C ILE A 74 -0.61 1.18 25.53
N ALA A 75 -1.86 1.44 25.14
CA ALA A 75 -2.51 2.74 25.29
C ALA A 75 -3.60 2.73 26.37
N THR A 76 -3.82 3.87 27.02
CA THR A 76 -4.94 4.04 27.95
C THR A 76 -6.27 4.09 27.19
N ARG A 77 -7.39 3.85 27.89
CA ARG A 77 -8.73 3.99 27.28
C ARG A 77 -8.97 5.39 26.71
N ASP A 78 -8.47 6.41 27.40
CA ASP A 78 -8.62 7.80 26.96
C ASP A 78 -7.80 8.08 25.70
N GLN A 79 -6.64 7.44 25.54
CA GLN A 79 -5.83 7.54 24.33
C GLN A 79 -6.44 6.76 23.15
N ILE A 80 -7.08 5.61 23.40
CA ILE A 80 -7.77 4.83 22.37
C ILE A 80 -9.05 5.55 21.90
N GLY A 81 -9.77 6.19 22.82
CA GLY A 81 -11.02 6.88 22.53
C GLY A 81 -12.18 5.92 22.24
N THR A 82 -13.20 6.44 21.57
CA THR A 82 -14.45 5.72 21.25
C THR A 82 -14.76 5.63 19.76
N HIS A 83 -13.98 6.32 18.92
CA HIS A 83 -14.19 6.39 17.48
C HIS A 83 -12.90 6.09 16.73
N ALA A 84 -12.97 5.22 15.73
CA ALA A 84 -11.90 4.97 14.79
C ALA A 84 -12.05 5.90 13.58
N ILE A 85 -11.38 7.05 13.65
CA ILE A 85 -11.36 8.06 12.56
C ILE A 85 -9.97 8.21 11.92
N SER A 86 -8.94 7.59 12.48
CA SER A 86 -7.59 7.64 11.93
C SER A 86 -7.51 6.88 10.61
N SER A 87 -6.67 7.36 9.70
CA SER A 87 -6.44 6.75 8.38
C SER A 87 -4.96 6.77 8.05
N ALA A 88 -4.49 5.80 7.28
CA ALA A 88 -3.10 5.72 6.85
C ALA A 88 -3.01 5.25 5.39
N TYR A 89 -1.99 5.71 4.68
CA TYR A 89 -1.66 5.26 3.33
C TYR A 89 -0.25 4.69 3.33
N VAL A 90 -0.11 3.45 2.87
CA VAL A 90 1.17 2.76 2.69
C VAL A 90 1.36 2.48 1.21
N LYS A 91 2.48 2.98 0.69
CA LYS A 91 2.91 2.87 -0.70
C LYS A 91 4.28 2.20 -0.76
N LEU A 92 4.45 1.26 -1.68
CA LEU A 92 5.79 0.77 -2.00
C LEU A 92 6.53 1.83 -2.84
N LEU A 93 7.70 2.25 -2.35
CA LEU A 93 8.62 3.10 -3.09
C LEU A 93 9.61 2.25 -3.91
N PRO A 94 10.19 2.79 -4.99
CA PRO A 94 11.32 2.18 -5.66
C PRO A 94 12.51 1.93 -4.71
N GLU A 95 13.24 0.84 -4.95
CA GLU A 95 14.48 0.51 -4.23
C GLU A 95 15.48 1.68 -4.30
N GLY A 96 16.01 2.08 -3.15
CA GLY A 96 16.94 3.20 -3.00
C GLY A 96 16.29 4.53 -2.61
N GLU A 97 14.95 4.61 -2.54
CA GLU A 97 14.23 5.81 -2.08
C GLU A 97 14.08 5.89 -0.54
N GLY A 98 14.37 4.78 0.16
CA GLY A 98 14.33 4.69 1.61
C GLY A 98 12.92 4.74 2.19
N LEU A 99 12.84 5.07 3.49
CA LEU A 99 11.59 5.17 4.23
C LEU A 99 11.17 6.64 4.40
N GLN A 100 9.95 6.97 3.96
CA GLN A 100 9.35 8.29 4.12
C GLN A 100 8.08 8.19 4.94
N VAL A 101 7.93 9.07 5.93
CA VAL A 101 6.75 9.15 6.81
C VAL A 101 6.31 10.62 6.92
N ASP A 102 5.04 10.90 6.64
CA ASP A 102 4.35 12.19 6.89
C ASP A 102 3.21 11.91 7.86
N ALA A 103 3.09 12.70 8.92
CA ALA A 103 2.01 12.59 9.90
C ALA A 103 1.26 13.91 10.06
N ARG A 104 -0.07 13.85 9.91
CA ARG A 104 -0.96 15.02 10.07
C ARG A 104 -2.00 14.76 11.14
N ASN A 105 -2.23 15.78 11.97
CA ASN A 105 -3.19 15.72 13.08
C ASN A 105 -2.90 14.59 14.09
N VAL A 106 -1.64 14.20 14.25
CA VAL A 106 -1.18 13.22 15.26
C VAL A 106 -0.59 13.96 16.46
N THR A 107 -1.00 13.58 17.68
CA THR A 107 -0.60 14.26 18.92
C THR A 107 0.27 13.43 19.86
N LEU A 108 0.26 12.10 19.70
CA LEU A 108 0.91 11.17 20.63
C LEU A 108 2.23 10.59 20.09
N VAL A 109 2.36 10.49 18.77
CA VAL A 109 3.45 9.78 18.09
C VAL A 109 4.05 10.70 17.03
N THR A 110 5.37 10.81 16.98
CA THR A 110 6.07 11.61 15.97
C THR A 110 6.37 10.77 14.72
N GLU A 111 6.67 11.43 13.60
CA GLU A 111 7.10 10.75 12.36
C GLU A 111 8.31 9.84 12.59
N GLU A 112 9.28 10.28 13.40
CA GLU A 112 10.45 9.49 13.77
C GLU A 112 10.09 8.23 14.56
N MET A 113 9.07 8.30 15.44
CA MET A 113 8.60 7.12 16.17
C MET A 113 7.95 6.10 15.22
N TYR A 114 7.16 6.56 14.25
CA TYR A 114 6.61 5.69 13.20
C TYR A 114 7.72 5.05 12.36
N ALA A 115 8.69 5.84 11.90
CA ALA A 115 9.81 5.33 11.10
C ALA A 115 10.61 4.25 11.85
N ASN A 116 10.96 4.51 13.11
CA ASN A 116 11.69 3.54 13.94
C ASN A 116 10.89 2.24 14.18
N ALA A 117 9.57 2.35 14.37
CA ALA A 117 8.71 1.18 14.52
C ALA A 117 8.66 0.34 13.24
N LEU A 118 8.57 0.98 12.07
CA LEU A 118 8.59 0.30 10.77
C LEU A 118 9.92 -0.40 10.50
N VAL A 119 11.05 0.26 10.78
CA VAL A 119 12.38 -0.35 10.68
C VAL A 119 12.50 -1.55 11.63
N THR A 120 12.02 -1.43 12.87
CA THR A 120 12.03 -2.53 13.84
C THR A 120 11.15 -3.71 13.38
N ALA A 121 10.06 -3.42 12.66
CA ALA A 121 9.20 -4.43 12.06
C ALA A 121 9.80 -5.09 10.80
N GLY A 122 10.98 -4.65 10.34
CA GLY A 122 11.69 -5.20 9.19
C GLY A 122 11.31 -4.57 7.86
N VAL A 123 10.78 -3.34 7.86
CA VAL A 123 10.64 -2.56 6.62
C VAL A 123 12.05 -2.11 6.20
N GLU A 124 12.44 -2.55 5.00
CA GLU A 124 13.74 -2.27 4.39
C GLU A 124 13.54 -1.45 3.10
N ASP A 125 14.65 -0.90 2.61
CA ASP A 125 14.77 -0.25 1.30
C ASP A 125 15.16 -1.26 0.22
#